data_AF-A0A3R7MA05-F1
#
_entry.id   AF-A0A3R7MA05-F1
#
_cell.length_a   1.000
_cell.length_b   1.000
_cell.length_c   1.000
_cell.angle_alpha   90.00
_cell.angle_beta   90.00
_cell.angle_gamma   90.00
#
_symmetry.space_group_name_H-M   'P 1'
#
loop_
_entity.id
_entity.type
_entity.pdbx_description
1 polymer ?
#
loop_
_entity_poly.entity_id
_entity_poly.type
_entity_poly.pdbx_seq_one_letter_code
_entity_poly.pdbx_strand_id
1 'polypeptide(L)'
;MVWIHGGAFLVGGAWEYGPLPLLTRDVVLVTLQYRLGTLGFLSTEDPALPGNLGLKDQTAALRWVRENIRDLGGDPDKVTVFGQGAGAASAHLQVLSPQAEGLFRRAILQSGNALSPWALRNDHRHTASVVGRVFNCSAAENTSTNNSSLSSPVDLNSTALVDCLRKIPFQQLVVIPSAFVKWLSVPQVMTPRVDGVFLRAHPASLLRSGLYNEVDLISGVTEVEGALAALATLGNPHLKKALLDDFASVAPALLGFEGEEEALQLARTVFGAYLPGAQVNEGTLRGLAQLISDGAYNVPNAEVLRLHCKRGRGRVFAYRLQHRGLVGATDLFNSSVGYMCRQIRLEIET
;
A
#
# COMPACT_ATOMS: atom_id res chain seq x y z
N MET A 1 11.78 16.32 -9.63
CA MET A 1 11.46 15.14 -8.81
C MET A 1 9.99 15.21 -8.43
N VAL A 2 9.22 14.15 -8.70
CA VAL A 2 7.75 14.12 -8.49
C VAL A 2 7.43 13.16 -7.34
N TRP A 3 6.98 13.71 -6.23
CA TRP A 3 6.66 12.99 -5.00
C TRP A 3 5.21 12.50 -4.97
N ILE A 4 5.03 11.22 -4.67
CA ILE A 4 3.75 10.58 -4.38
C ILE A 4 3.72 10.21 -2.90
N HIS A 5 2.76 10.78 -2.16
CA HIS A 5 2.64 10.52 -0.73
C HIS A 5 2.13 9.11 -0.41
N GLY A 6 2.49 8.63 0.79
CA GLY A 6 2.04 7.36 1.36
C GLY A 6 0.66 7.45 2.01
N GLY A 7 0.37 6.51 2.91
CA GLY A 7 -0.89 6.48 3.69
C GLY A 7 -1.85 5.34 3.33
N ALA A 8 -1.31 4.16 2.98
CA ALA A 8 -2.09 2.94 2.70
C ALA A 8 -3.16 3.08 1.61
N PHE A 9 -3.03 4.07 0.71
CA PHE A 9 -4.06 4.48 -0.26
C PHE A 9 -5.36 5.01 0.37
N LEU A 10 -5.40 5.20 1.69
CA LEU A 10 -6.60 5.62 2.44
C LEU A 10 -6.52 7.06 2.93
N VAL A 11 -5.34 7.48 3.37
CA VAL A 11 -5.08 8.79 4.01
C VAL A 11 -3.80 9.41 3.46
N GLY A 12 -3.47 10.61 3.95
CA GLY A 12 -2.26 11.33 3.59
C GLY A 12 -2.54 12.57 2.74
N GLY A 13 -1.55 13.44 2.64
CA GLY A 13 -1.59 14.55 1.69
C GLY A 13 -0.23 15.19 1.46
N ALA A 14 -0.11 15.86 0.32
CA ALA A 14 1.09 16.60 -0.09
C ALA A 14 1.56 17.62 0.95
N TRP A 15 0.64 18.18 1.75
CA TRP A 15 0.95 19.16 2.81
C TRP A 15 1.80 18.61 3.95
N GLU A 16 1.84 17.28 4.13
CA GLU A 16 2.65 16.62 5.17
C GLU A 16 4.15 16.65 4.87
N TYR A 17 4.53 16.96 3.62
CA TYR A 17 5.90 16.84 3.13
C TYR A 17 6.49 18.22 2.83
N GLY A 18 7.17 18.78 3.83
CA GLY A 18 7.90 20.04 3.70
C GLY A 18 9.05 19.94 2.68
N PRO A 19 9.26 20.95 1.82
CA PRO A 19 10.21 20.84 0.70
C PRO A 19 11.66 21.16 1.10
N LEU A 20 11.88 21.74 2.29
CA LEU A 20 13.11 22.46 2.65
C LEU A 20 14.41 21.66 2.42
N PRO A 21 14.55 20.39 2.87
CA PRO A 21 15.80 19.67 2.67
C PRO A 21 16.15 19.46 1.18
N LEU A 22 15.14 19.23 0.33
CA LEU A 22 15.35 19.01 -1.10
C LEU A 22 15.60 20.31 -1.86
N LEU A 23 15.01 21.44 -1.44
CA LEU A 23 15.26 22.75 -2.05
C LEU A 23 16.67 23.31 -1.78
N THR A 24 17.46 22.65 -0.94
CA THR A 24 18.91 22.92 -0.83
C THR A 24 19.73 22.35 -2.00
N ARG A 25 19.08 21.59 -2.89
CA ARG A 25 19.69 20.98 -4.08
C ARG A 25 19.10 21.60 -5.33
N ASP A 26 19.82 21.49 -6.44
CA ASP A 26 19.39 21.97 -7.76
C ASP A 26 18.35 21.03 -8.37
N VAL A 27 17.14 21.05 -7.81
CA VAL A 27 16.00 20.22 -8.22
C VAL A 27 14.71 21.02 -8.18
N VAL A 28 13.82 20.76 -9.15
CA VAL A 28 12.41 21.15 -9.07
C VAL A 28 11.64 20.04 -8.36
N LEU A 29 11.00 20.34 -7.23
CA LEU A 29 10.15 19.41 -6.49
C LEU A 29 8.69 19.64 -6.85
N VAL A 30 7.99 18.58 -7.24
CA VAL A 30 6.53 18.55 -7.46
C VAL A 30 5.93 17.56 -6.46
N THR A 31 5.01 18.01 -5.61
CA THR A 31 4.25 17.14 -4.69
C THR A 31 2.80 17.09 -5.15
N LEU A 32 2.32 15.90 -5.54
CA LEU A 32 0.97 15.75 -6.08
C LEU A 32 -0.02 15.23 -5.04
N GLN A 33 -1.31 15.49 -5.29
CA GLN A 33 -2.44 14.85 -4.62
C GLN A 33 -3.09 13.84 -5.58
N TYR A 34 -3.67 12.78 -5.02
CA TYR A 34 -4.46 11.81 -5.76
C TYR A 34 -5.65 11.35 -4.94
N ARG A 35 -6.71 10.84 -5.58
CA ARG A 35 -7.88 10.32 -4.85
C ARG A 35 -7.51 9.08 -4.02
N LEU A 36 -8.08 9.00 -2.82
CA LEU A 36 -7.83 7.97 -1.81
C LEU A 36 -9.09 7.18 -1.47
N GLY A 37 -8.92 6.03 -0.82
CA GLY A 37 -9.98 5.19 -0.27
C GLY A 37 -11.08 4.90 -1.28
N THR A 38 -12.34 5.04 -0.86
CA THR A 38 -13.52 4.80 -1.70
C THR A 38 -13.52 5.65 -2.97
N LEU A 39 -13.05 6.90 -2.89
CA LEU A 39 -13.04 7.81 -4.03
C LEU A 39 -11.95 7.48 -5.07
N GLY A 40 -10.87 6.83 -4.63
CA GLY A 40 -9.72 6.49 -5.48
C GLY A 40 -9.72 5.05 -5.99
N PHE A 41 -10.28 4.10 -5.24
CA PHE A 41 -9.99 2.68 -5.43
C PHE A 41 -11.20 1.76 -5.31
N LEU A 42 -12.41 2.27 -5.05
CA LEU A 42 -13.61 1.46 -5.19
C LEU A 42 -13.74 0.99 -6.65
N SER A 43 -14.14 -0.27 -6.86
CA SER A 43 -14.25 -0.84 -8.19
C SER A 43 -15.38 -1.87 -8.26
N THR A 44 -16.18 -1.82 -9.31
CA THR A 44 -17.15 -2.87 -9.66
C THR A 44 -16.55 -3.94 -10.59
N GLU A 45 -15.28 -3.78 -10.96
CA GLU A 45 -14.51 -4.66 -11.84
C GLU A 45 -15.03 -4.74 -13.28
N ASP A 46 -15.86 -3.78 -13.66
CA ASP A 46 -16.44 -3.61 -14.99
C ASP A 46 -16.30 -2.13 -15.45
N PRO A 47 -16.71 -1.80 -16.69
CA PRO A 47 -16.55 -0.43 -17.21
C PRO A 47 -17.28 0.67 -16.44
N ALA A 48 -18.27 0.38 -15.59
CA ALA A 48 -19.00 1.41 -14.85
C ALA A 48 -18.13 2.04 -13.75
N LEU A 49 -17.30 1.22 -13.09
CA LEU A 49 -16.29 1.69 -12.13
C LEU A 49 -15.08 0.73 -12.14
N PRO A 50 -14.16 0.88 -13.09
CA PRO A 50 -13.07 -0.07 -13.31
C PRO A 50 -11.99 -0.06 -12.21
N GLY A 51 -12.00 0.96 -11.33
CA GLY A 51 -11.00 1.18 -10.29
C GLY A 51 -9.76 1.96 -10.75
N ASN A 52 -8.73 1.94 -9.89
CA ASN A 52 -7.44 2.60 -10.09
C ASN A 52 -7.53 4.12 -10.37
N LEU A 53 -8.57 4.80 -9.88
CA LEU A 53 -8.76 6.23 -10.13
C LEU A 53 -7.64 7.06 -9.51
N GLY A 54 -7.17 6.71 -8.30
CA GLY A 54 -6.02 7.35 -7.68
C GLY A 54 -4.72 7.20 -8.49
N LEU A 55 -4.50 6.03 -9.11
CA LEU A 55 -3.34 5.82 -9.99
C LEU A 55 -3.46 6.61 -11.30
N LYS A 56 -4.67 6.72 -11.84
CA LYS A 56 -4.94 7.53 -13.04
C LYS A 56 -4.74 9.02 -12.77
N ASP A 57 -5.07 9.51 -11.57
CA ASP A 57 -4.76 10.88 -11.14
C ASP A 57 -3.25 11.14 -11.13
N GLN A 58 -2.47 10.19 -10.59
CA GLN A 58 -1.01 10.27 -10.59
C GLN A 58 -0.44 10.30 -12.02
N THR A 59 -0.97 9.48 -12.94
CA THR A 59 -0.56 9.51 -14.36
C THR A 59 -0.91 10.84 -15.01
N ALA A 60 -2.10 11.40 -14.73
CA ALA A 60 -2.49 12.71 -15.24
C ALA A 60 -1.55 13.82 -14.73
N ALA A 61 -1.19 13.78 -13.44
CA ALA A 61 -0.21 14.69 -12.87
C ALA A 61 1.19 14.53 -13.50
N LEU A 62 1.65 13.30 -13.78
CA LEU A 62 2.90 13.05 -14.48
C LEU A 62 2.89 13.59 -15.92
N ARG A 63 1.76 13.48 -16.63
CA ARG A 63 1.57 14.13 -17.95
C ARG A 63 1.65 15.64 -17.84
N TRP A 64 0.97 16.23 -16.84
CA TRP A 64 1.05 17.66 -16.58
C TRP A 64 2.50 18.10 -16.34
N VAL A 65 3.28 17.37 -15.53
CA VAL A 65 4.71 17.66 -15.32
C VAL A 65 5.46 17.60 -16.65
N ARG A 66 5.26 16.54 -17.45
CA ARG A 66 5.93 16.38 -18.75
C ARG A 66 5.65 17.55 -19.69
N GLU A 67 4.42 18.07 -19.69
CA GLU A 67 3.96 19.14 -20.58
C GLU A 67 4.34 20.55 -20.09
N ASN A 68 4.40 20.79 -18.78
CA ASN A 68 4.45 22.15 -18.22
C ASN A 68 5.72 22.46 -17.42
N ILE A 69 6.50 21.47 -16.97
CA ILE A 69 7.57 21.74 -15.99
C ILE A 69 8.72 22.61 -16.54
N ARG A 70 8.85 22.71 -17.86
CA ARG A 70 9.85 23.60 -18.51
C ARG A 70 9.68 25.05 -18.07
N ASP A 71 8.45 25.53 -17.95
CA ASP A 71 8.15 26.92 -17.57
C ASP A 71 8.42 27.20 -16.09
N LEU A 72 8.59 26.14 -15.29
CA LEU A 72 8.94 26.20 -13.87
C LEU A 72 10.44 25.90 -13.63
N GLY A 73 11.25 25.93 -14.69
CA GLY A 73 12.70 25.66 -14.61
C GLY A 73 13.08 24.19 -14.51
N GLY A 74 12.13 23.27 -14.72
CA GLY A 74 12.39 21.83 -14.71
C GLY A 74 12.72 21.28 -16.09
N ASP A 75 13.43 20.16 -16.11
CA ASP A 75 13.71 19.40 -17.33
C ASP A 75 12.76 18.18 -17.43
N PRO A 76 11.79 18.18 -18.37
CA PRO A 76 10.84 17.07 -18.50
C PRO A 76 11.52 15.75 -18.85
N ASP A 77 12.71 15.76 -19.46
CA ASP A 77 13.48 14.56 -19.82
C ASP A 77 14.29 13.98 -18.66
N LYS A 78 14.31 14.67 -17.50
CA LYS A 78 14.99 14.24 -16.27
C LYS A 78 14.04 14.05 -15.09
N VAL A 79 12.79 13.67 -15.35
CA VAL A 79 11.81 13.39 -14.31
C VAL A 79 12.16 12.10 -13.56
N THR A 80 12.22 12.21 -12.23
CA THR A 80 12.29 11.08 -11.27
C THR A 80 10.99 11.05 -10.48
N VAL A 81 10.26 9.94 -10.54
CA VAL A 81 9.08 9.70 -9.68
C VAL A 81 9.51 8.99 -8.40
N PHE A 82 8.99 9.39 -7.25
CA PHE A 82 9.37 8.77 -5.98
C PHE A 82 8.27 8.88 -4.94
N GLY A 83 8.30 8.01 -3.95
CA GLY A 83 7.32 8.00 -2.87
C GLY A 83 7.74 7.12 -1.70
N GLN A 84 6.94 7.15 -0.63
CA GLN A 84 7.11 6.29 0.54
C GLN A 84 5.86 5.44 0.80
N GLY A 85 6.05 4.18 1.22
CA GLY A 85 4.95 3.26 1.51
C GLY A 85 4.03 3.07 0.31
N ALA A 86 2.74 3.40 0.46
CA ALA A 86 1.78 3.38 -0.65
C ALA A 86 2.16 4.30 -1.82
N GLY A 87 2.90 5.38 -1.57
CA GLY A 87 3.46 6.25 -2.61
C GLY A 87 4.61 5.60 -3.35
N ALA A 88 5.43 4.79 -2.67
CA ALA A 88 6.48 3.98 -3.30
C ALA A 88 5.87 2.84 -4.13
N ALA A 89 4.84 2.16 -3.59
CA ALA A 89 4.06 1.20 -4.36
C ALA A 89 3.44 1.85 -5.60
N SER A 90 2.83 3.02 -5.47
CA SER A 90 2.31 3.82 -6.58
C SER A 90 3.38 4.14 -7.62
N ALA A 91 4.54 4.66 -7.20
CA ALA A 91 5.66 4.94 -8.11
C ALA A 91 6.08 3.68 -8.88
N HIS A 92 6.16 2.53 -8.21
CA HIS A 92 6.46 1.26 -8.89
C HIS A 92 5.33 0.83 -9.83
N LEU A 93 4.06 1.01 -9.47
CA LEU A 93 2.92 0.70 -10.35
C LEU A 93 2.90 1.58 -11.60
N GLN A 94 3.35 2.84 -11.51
CA GLN A 94 3.58 3.68 -12.70
C GLN A 94 4.69 3.11 -13.59
N VAL A 95 5.78 2.54 -13.02
CA VAL A 95 6.82 1.85 -13.81
C VAL A 95 6.23 0.69 -14.60
N LEU A 96 5.29 -0.06 -13.99
CA LEU A 96 4.67 -1.23 -14.60
C LEU A 96 3.53 -0.90 -15.57
N SER A 97 3.03 0.34 -15.58
CA SER A 97 1.88 0.75 -16.38
C SER A 97 2.30 1.27 -17.75
N PRO A 98 1.77 0.73 -18.86
CA PRO A 98 2.02 1.29 -20.19
C PRO A 98 1.46 2.71 -20.34
N GLN A 99 0.50 3.13 -19.51
CA GLN A 99 -0.05 4.48 -19.57
C GLN A 99 0.93 5.57 -19.09
N ALA A 100 2.00 5.17 -18.41
CA ALA A 100 3.03 6.07 -17.91
C ALA A 100 4.34 6.00 -18.72
N GLU A 101 4.33 5.30 -19.86
CA GLU A 101 5.48 5.21 -20.76
C GLU A 101 5.96 6.61 -21.19
N GLY A 102 7.27 6.83 -21.07
CA GLY A 102 7.90 8.10 -21.44
C GLY A 102 7.64 9.29 -20.51
N LEU A 103 6.88 9.13 -19.41
CA LEU A 103 6.59 10.24 -18.48
C LEU A 103 7.71 10.52 -17.48
N PHE A 104 8.56 9.54 -17.20
CA PHE A 104 9.69 9.67 -16.30
C PHE A 104 10.81 8.71 -16.68
N ARG A 105 12.02 8.98 -16.18
CA ARG A 105 13.24 8.22 -16.48
C ARG A 105 13.76 7.42 -15.29
N ARG A 106 13.37 7.78 -14.07
CA ARG A 106 13.86 7.16 -12.84
C ARG A 106 12.76 7.00 -11.82
N ALA A 107 12.90 5.99 -10.96
CA ALA A 107 12.02 5.77 -9.83
C ALA A 107 12.82 5.58 -8.53
N ILE A 108 12.31 6.10 -7.40
CA ILE A 108 12.84 5.83 -6.05
C ILE A 108 11.71 5.27 -5.18
N LEU A 109 11.91 4.07 -4.65
CA LEU A 109 10.92 3.33 -3.87
C LEU A 109 11.38 3.25 -2.42
N GLN A 110 10.71 4.00 -1.54
CA GLN A 110 11.04 4.03 -0.12
C GLN A 110 10.05 3.18 0.67
N SER A 111 10.47 2.02 1.16
CA SER A 111 9.66 1.17 2.06
C SER A 111 8.31 0.76 1.46
N GLY A 112 8.29 0.37 0.19
CA GLY A 112 7.07 -0.11 -0.47
C GLY A 112 7.24 -0.28 -1.97
N ASN A 113 6.54 -1.24 -2.57
CA ASN A 113 6.60 -1.50 -4.00
C ASN A 113 5.38 -2.32 -4.45
N ALA A 114 5.21 -2.49 -5.77
CA ALA A 114 4.11 -3.28 -6.36
C ALA A 114 4.05 -4.77 -5.98
N LEU A 115 5.07 -5.35 -5.32
CA LEU A 115 5.03 -6.72 -4.79
C LEU A 115 4.73 -6.77 -3.28
N SER A 116 4.61 -5.61 -2.61
CA SER A 116 4.17 -5.59 -1.22
C SER A 116 2.75 -6.17 -1.13
N PRO A 117 2.46 -7.03 -0.14
CA PRO A 117 1.19 -7.76 -0.06
C PRO A 117 -0.03 -6.86 0.13
N TRP A 118 0.18 -5.64 0.63
CA TRP A 118 -0.85 -4.61 0.80
C TRP A 118 -0.99 -3.68 -0.43
N ALA A 119 -0.11 -3.79 -1.44
CA ALA A 119 -0.11 -2.89 -2.59
C ALA A 119 -1.20 -3.20 -3.61
N LEU A 120 -1.69 -4.44 -3.67
CA LEU A 120 -2.76 -4.87 -4.56
C LEU A 120 -3.81 -5.67 -3.80
N ARG A 121 -5.04 -5.63 -4.30
CA ARG A 121 -6.12 -6.49 -3.85
C ARG A 121 -6.90 -7.11 -4.99
N ASN A 122 -7.61 -8.16 -4.60
CA ASN A 122 -8.68 -8.77 -5.36
C ASN A 122 -10.01 -8.50 -4.64
N ASP A 123 -11.11 -9.02 -5.18
CA ASP A 123 -12.44 -8.97 -4.56
C ASP A 123 -13.03 -7.55 -4.42
N HIS A 124 -12.73 -6.69 -5.40
CA HIS A 124 -13.25 -5.32 -5.39
C HIS A 124 -14.76 -5.29 -5.60
N ARG A 125 -15.30 -6.19 -6.42
CA ARG A 125 -16.74 -6.25 -6.70
C ARG A 125 -17.55 -6.60 -5.45
N HIS A 126 -17.07 -7.52 -4.61
CA HIS A 126 -17.69 -7.79 -3.32
C HIS A 126 -17.62 -6.57 -2.40
N THR A 127 -16.44 -5.94 -2.30
CA THR A 127 -16.27 -4.69 -1.54
C THR A 127 -17.29 -3.63 -1.98
N ALA A 128 -17.44 -3.41 -3.29
CA ALA A 128 -18.44 -2.49 -3.85
C ALA A 128 -19.89 -2.90 -3.52
N SER A 129 -20.20 -4.19 -3.50
CA SER A 129 -21.50 -4.70 -3.04
C SER A 129 -21.79 -4.31 -1.60
N VAL A 130 -20.82 -4.51 -0.70
CA VAL A 130 -20.96 -4.19 0.72
C VAL A 130 -21.16 -2.68 0.90
N VAL A 131 -20.36 -1.86 0.22
CA VAL A 131 -20.55 -0.39 0.24
C VAL A 131 -21.95 0.00 -0.27
N GLY A 132 -22.42 -0.62 -1.34
CA GLY A 132 -23.76 -0.40 -1.87
C GLY A 132 -24.87 -0.67 -0.84
N ARG A 133 -24.76 -1.78 -0.10
CA ARG A 133 -25.73 -2.11 0.96
C ARG A 133 -25.71 -1.10 2.12
N VAL A 134 -24.52 -0.65 2.53
CA VAL A 134 -24.37 0.33 3.62
C VAL A 134 -25.14 1.63 3.33
N PHE A 135 -25.15 2.08 2.07
CA PHE A 135 -25.84 3.31 1.67
C PHE A 135 -27.23 3.08 1.06
N ASN A 136 -27.75 1.86 1.13
CA ASN A 136 -28.99 1.47 0.46
C ASN A 136 -28.99 1.80 -1.05
N CYS A 137 -27.82 1.72 -1.67
CA CYS A 137 -27.61 1.78 -3.12
C CYS A 137 -27.73 0.40 -3.77
N SER A 138 -28.48 -0.50 -3.13
CA SER A 138 -28.70 -1.87 -3.56
C SER A 138 -29.29 -1.87 -4.98
N ALA A 139 -28.52 -2.42 -5.92
CA ALA A 139 -28.92 -2.66 -7.30
C ALA A 139 -29.89 -3.85 -7.47
N ALA A 140 -30.48 -4.34 -6.38
CA ALA A 140 -31.46 -5.41 -6.46
C ALA A 140 -32.75 -4.82 -7.04
N GLU A 141 -33.03 -5.15 -8.30
CA GLU A 141 -34.42 -5.27 -8.73
C GLU A 141 -35.18 -6.05 -7.68
N ASN A 142 -36.44 -5.67 -7.46
CA ASN A 142 -37.35 -6.25 -6.48
C ASN A 142 -37.51 -7.78 -6.66
N THR A 143 -36.55 -8.58 -6.22
CA THR A 143 -36.73 -10.00 -5.97
C THR A 143 -36.70 -10.19 -4.47
N SER A 144 -37.91 -10.13 -3.92
CA SER A 144 -38.29 -10.59 -2.60
C SER A 144 -37.77 -12.01 -2.34
N THR A 145 -36.55 -12.13 -1.80
CA THR A 145 -36.12 -13.33 -1.10
C THR A 145 -35.26 -12.92 0.08
N ASN A 146 -35.88 -13.00 1.26
CA ASN A 146 -35.23 -12.98 2.56
C ASN A 146 -34.28 -14.17 2.66
N ASN A 147 -33.03 -14.05 2.22
CA ASN A 147 -31.99 -15.02 2.54
C ASN A 147 -30.64 -14.28 2.63
N SER A 148 -30.25 -14.02 3.86
CA SER A 148 -28.95 -13.48 4.26
C SER A 148 -27.86 -14.52 4.06
N SER A 149 -27.29 -14.60 2.86
CA SER A 149 -25.98 -15.23 2.66
C SER A 149 -25.04 -14.25 1.95
N LEU A 150 -23.95 -13.91 2.63
CA LEU A 150 -22.94 -12.94 2.21
C LEU A 150 -22.05 -13.45 1.05
N SER A 151 -22.38 -14.62 0.47
CA SER A 151 -21.47 -15.46 -0.30
C SER A 151 -21.86 -15.72 -1.76
N SER A 152 -23.02 -15.24 -2.23
CA SER A 152 -23.37 -15.35 -3.66
C SER A 152 -22.95 -14.08 -4.42
N PRO A 153 -22.48 -14.18 -5.68
CA PRO A 153 -22.28 -13.02 -6.53
C PRO A 153 -23.63 -12.33 -6.70
N VAL A 154 -23.85 -11.24 -5.98
CA VAL A 154 -25.02 -10.40 -6.23
C VAL A 154 -24.86 -9.88 -7.66
N ASP A 155 -25.88 -10.03 -8.50
CA ASP A 155 -25.96 -9.33 -9.78
C ASP A 155 -26.03 -7.83 -9.48
N LEU A 156 -24.86 -7.20 -9.35
CA LEU A 156 -24.74 -5.76 -9.21
C LEU A 156 -24.98 -5.12 -10.57
N ASN A 157 -26.06 -4.35 -10.67
CA ASN A 157 -26.12 -3.26 -11.65
C ASN A 157 -25.14 -2.16 -11.22
N SER A 158 -23.91 -2.26 -11.72
CA SER A 158 -22.80 -1.37 -11.38
C SER A 158 -23.09 0.09 -11.73
N THR A 159 -23.81 0.35 -12.82
CA THR A 159 -24.18 1.72 -13.21
C THR A 159 -25.13 2.34 -12.19
N ALA A 160 -26.20 1.61 -11.80
CA ALA A 160 -27.14 2.07 -10.79
C ALA A 160 -26.47 2.29 -9.43
N LEU A 161 -25.58 1.38 -9.02
CA LEU A 161 -24.77 1.53 -7.81
C LEU A 161 -23.95 2.84 -7.86
N VAL A 162 -23.20 3.06 -8.93
CA VAL A 162 -22.33 4.24 -9.07
C VAL A 162 -23.15 5.53 -9.07
N ASP A 163 -24.28 5.56 -9.78
CA ASP A 163 -25.16 6.73 -9.83
C ASP A 163 -25.82 7.05 -8.49
N CYS A 164 -26.11 6.02 -7.68
CA CYS A 164 -26.54 6.20 -6.30
C CYS A 164 -25.39 6.74 -5.42
N LEU A 165 -24.21 6.11 -5.46
CA LEU A 165 -23.07 6.51 -4.64
C LEU A 165 -22.61 7.94 -4.92
N ARG A 166 -22.74 8.44 -6.16
CA ARG A 166 -22.48 9.84 -6.54
C ARG A 166 -23.36 10.85 -5.80
N LYS A 167 -24.52 10.44 -5.28
CA LYS A 167 -25.44 11.29 -4.51
C LYS A 167 -25.14 11.27 -3.01
N ILE A 168 -24.30 10.35 -2.55
CA ILE A 168 -23.90 10.24 -1.15
C ILE A 168 -22.86 11.32 -0.84
N PRO A 169 -22.99 12.09 0.25
CA PRO A 169 -21.98 13.05 0.66
C PRO A 169 -20.61 12.38 0.83
N PHE A 170 -19.56 12.99 0.25
CA PHE A 170 -18.23 12.37 0.23
C PHE A 170 -17.69 12.06 1.64
N GLN A 171 -18.06 12.87 2.64
CA GLN A 171 -17.67 12.66 4.04
C GLN A 171 -18.12 11.30 4.58
N GLN A 172 -19.26 10.80 4.10
CA GLN A 172 -19.73 9.47 4.47
C GLN A 172 -18.96 8.38 3.72
N LEU A 173 -18.57 8.61 2.46
CA LEU A 173 -17.80 7.65 1.68
C LEU A 173 -16.38 7.46 2.22
N VAL A 174 -15.71 8.53 2.64
CA VAL A 174 -14.28 8.48 3.03
C VAL A 174 -14.03 7.72 4.33
N VAL A 175 -15.04 7.51 5.18
CA VAL A 175 -14.90 6.74 6.44
C VAL A 175 -15.13 5.23 6.26
N ILE A 176 -15.74 4.82 5.15
CA ILE A 176 -16.12 3.44 4.87
C ILE A 176 -14.96 2.45 4.86
N PRO A 177 -13.76 2.77 4.31
CA PRO A 177 -12.65 1.81 4.31
C PRO A 177 -12.32 1.27 5.71
N SER A 178 -12.46 2.11 6.74
CA SER A 178 -12.20 1.72 8.13
C SER A 178 -13.12 0.60 8.64
N ALA A 179 -14.32 0.43 8.05
CA ALA A 179 -15.25 -0.63 8.43
C ALA A 179 -14.81 -2.04 7.98
N PHE A 180 -13.82 -2.14 7.10
CA PHE A 180 -13.31 -3.42 6.58
C PHE A 180 -12.05 -3.89 7.30
N VAL A 181 -11.43 -3.02 8.12
CA VAL A 181 -10.18 -3.33 8.81
C VAL A 181 -10.45 -4.22 10.02
N LYS A 182 -9.72 -5.33 10.11
CA LYS A 182 -9.77 -6.28 11.23
C LYS A 182 -8.67 -6.02 12.25
N TRP A 183 -7.49 -5.63 11.78
CA TRP A 183 -6.34 -5.37 12.62
C TRP A 183 -5.52 -4.20 12.06
N LEU A 184 -5.41 -3.12 12.83
CA LEU A 184 -4.61 -1.93 12.50
C LEU A 184 -5.03 -1.27 11.17
N SER A 185 -4.54 -1.75 10.03
CA SER A 185 -4.98 -1.34 8.68
C SER A 185 -5.22 -2.50 7.72
N VAL A 186 -5.19 -3.76 8.20
CA VAL A 186 -5.40 -4.96 7.37
C VAL A 186 -6.77 -5.61 7.63
N PRO A 187 -7.41 -6.22 6.61
CA PRO A 187 -7.03 -6.12 5.20
C PRO A 187 -7.30 -4.70 4.65
N GLN A 188 -6.39 -4.19 3.83
CA GLN A 188 -6.65 -2.98 3.04
C GLN A 188 -7.51 -3.42 1.85
N VAL A 189 -8.76 -2.98 1.71
CA VAL A 189 -9.70 -3.48 0.68
C VAL A 189 -9.95 -2.51 -0.49
N MET A 190 -9.49 -1.26 -0.37
CA MET A 190 -9.62 -0.22 -1.40
C MET A 190 -8.23 0.24 -1.83
N THR A 191 -7.52 -0.66 -2.51
CA THR A 191 -6.16 -0.48 -3.02
C THR A 191 -6.13 -0.75 -4.54
N PRO A 192 -4.98 -0.59 -5.22
CA PRO A 192 -4.83 -0.93 -6.63
C PRO A 192 -5.27 -2.35 -7.03
N ARG A 193 -5.75 -2.51 -8.27
CA ARG A 193 -6.13 -3.80 -8.87
C ARG A 193 -5.54 -4.01 -10.26
N VAL A 194 -5.49 -5.27 -10.69
CA VAL A 194 -5.26 -5.62 -12.10
C VAL A 194 -6.54 -5.37 -12.87
N ASP A 195 -6.56 -4.33 -13.72
CA ASP A 195 -7.75 -3.90 -14.48
C ASP A 195 -7.64 -4.15 -16.00
N GLY A 196 -6.52 -4.72 -16.47
CA GLY A 196 -6.27 -4.97 -17.89
C GLY A 196 -5.86 -3.73 -18.69
N VAL A 197 -5.96 -2.53 -18.11
CA VAL A 197 -5.74 -1.25 -18.80
C VAL A 197 -4.59 -0.46 -18.18
N PHE A 198 -4.67 -0.14 -16.89
CA PHE A 198 -3.58 0.46 -16.14
C PHE A 198 -2.55 -0.62 -15.78
N LEU A 199 -3.00 -1.77 -15.28
CA LEU A 199 -2.16 -2.96 -15.06
C LEU A 199 -2.69 -4.10 -15.91
N ARG A 200 -1.93 -4.49 -16.95
CA ARG A 200 -2.32 -5.56 -17.88
C ARG A 200 -2.28 -6.95 -17.27
N ALA A 201 -1.48 -7.14 -16.23
CA ALA A 201 -1.34 -8.40 -15.51
C ALA A 201 -0.84 -8.13 -14.08
N HIS A 202 -0.77 -9.18 -13.27
CA HIS A 202 -0.18 -9.11 -11.94
C HIS A 202 1.27 -8.59 -11.99
N PRO A 203 1.70 -7.68 -11.08
CA PRO A 203 3.05 -7.11 -11.06
C PRO A 203 4.18 -8.14 -11.12
N ALA A 204 4.04 -9.26 -10.40
CA ALA A 204 5.03 -10.34 -10.44
C ALA A 204 5.21 -10.92 -11.86
N SER A 205 4.12 -11.06 -12.61
CA SER A 205 4.14 -11.57 -13.99
C SER A 205 4.76 -10.55 -14.95
N LEU A 206 4.43 -9.27 -14.80
CA LEU A 206 5.03 -8.18 -15.59
C LEU A 206 6.54 -8.10 -15.37
N LEU A 207 6.98 -8.14 -14.11
CA LEU A 207 8.40 -8.09 -13.74
C LEU A 207 9.17 -9.31 -14.26
N ARG A 208 8.64 -10.54 -14.10
CA ARG A 208 9.28 -11.78 -14.58
C ARG A 208 9.43 -11.80 -16.11
N SER A 209 8.48 -11.19 -16.81
CA SER A 209 8.42 -11.11 -18.28
C SER A 209 9.18 -9.91 -18.85
N GLY A 210 9.62 -8.96 -18.02
CA GLY A 210 10.27 -7.73 -18.49
C GLY A 210 9.33 -6.74 -19.18
N LEU A 211 8.01 -6.85 -18.95
CA LEU A 211 6.99 -6.04 -19.60
C LEU A 211 6.65 -4.81 -18.76
N TYR A 212 7.57 -3.84 -18.71
CA TYR A 212 7.44 -2.59 -17.97
C TYR A 212 8.32 -1.49 -18.56
N ASN A 213 8.09 -0.23 -18.16
CA ASN A 213 8.86 0.91 -18.64
C ASN A 213 10.32 0.85 -18.16
N GLU A 214 11.26 1.06 -19.06
CA GLU A 214 12.70 1.07 -18.72
C GLU A 214 13.06 2.34 -17.93
N VAL A 215 13.54 2.16 -16.69
CA VAL A 215 13.95 3.26 -15.79
C VAL A 215 15.16 2.89 -14.95
N ASP A 216 15.94 3.90 -14.53
CA ASP A 216 16.85 3.70 -13.40
C ASP A 216 16.03 3.61 -12.10
N LEU A 217 16.34 2.65 -11.23
CA LEU A 217 15.59 2.36 -10.01
C LEU A 217 16.49 2.46 -8.78
N ILE A 218 16.00 3.16 -7.75
CA ILE A 218 16.51 3.03 -6.38
C ILE A 218 15.39 2.41 -5.55
N SER A 219 15.67 1.34 -4.80
CA SER A 219 14.68 0.74 -3.90
C SER A 219 15.32 0.43 -2.55
N GLY A 220 14.64 0.76 -1.47
CA GLY A 220 15.20 0.50 -0.15
C GLY A 220 14.17 0.42 0.96
N VAL A 221 14.65 -0.06 2.09
CA VAL A 221 13.89 -0.31 3.30
C VAL A 221 14.62 0.27 4.51
N THR A 222 13.91 0.44 5.61
CA THR A 222 14.50 0.73 6.92
C THR A 222 14.95 -0.57 7.60
N GLU A 223 15.75 -0.45 8.67
CA GLU A 223 16.21 -1.63 9.41
C GLU A 223 15.06 -2.44 10.02
N VAL A 224 14.04 -1.76 10.54
CA VAL A 224 12.91 -2.33 11.28
C VAL A 224 11.58 -1.69 10.86
N GLU A 225 11.14 -1.96 9.63
CA GLU A 225 9.90 -1.39 9.05
C GLU A 225 8.65 -1.68 9.90
N GLY A 226 8.58 -2.89 10.46
CA GLY A 226 7.47 -3.38 11.27
C GLY A 226 7.41 -2.82 12.69
N ALA A 227 8.38 -1.98 13.10
CA ALA A 227 8.45 -1.45 14.46
C ALA A 227 7.16 -0.71 14.86
N LEU A 228 6.61 0.11 13.95
CA LEU A 228 5.39 0.87 14.22
C LEU A 228 4.20 -0.04 14.53
N ALA A 229 3.98 -1.06 13.68
CA ALA A 229 2.87 -1.98 13.83
C ALA A 229 3.04 -2.88 15.07
N ALA A 230 4.26 -3.36 15.32
CA ALA A 230 4.55 -4.18 16.49
C ALA A 230 4.34 -3.41 17.80
N LEU A 231 4.82 -2.16 17.87
CA LEU A 231 4.60 -1.28 19.03
C LEU A 231 3.12 -0.92 19.21
N ALA A 232 2.41 -0.59 18.14
CA ALA A 232 0.97 -0.33 18.19
C ALA A 232 0.19 -1.54 18.72
N THR A 233 0.60 -2.74 18.32
CA THR A 233 -0.02 -4.00 18.79
C THR A 233 0.20 -4.20 20.28
N LEU A 234 1.42 -4.00 20.76
CA LEU A 234 1.75 -4.17 22.17
C LEU A 234 1.17 -3.08 23.07
N GLY A 235 1.17 -1.83 22.59
CA GLY A 235 0.64 -0.67 23.31
C GLY A 235 -0.89 -0.60 23.34
N ASN A 236 -1.59 -1.39 22.52
CA ASN A 236 -3.06 -1.41 22.45
C ASN A 236 -3.62 -2.82 22.75
N PRO A 237 -4.21 -3.04 23.95
CA PRO A 237 -4.78 -4.33 24.33
C PRO A 237 -5.84 -4.85 23.34
N HIS A 238 -6.60 -3.97 22.68
CA HIS A 238 -7.59 -4.38 21.68
C HIS A 238 -6.93 -4.90 20.41
N LEU A 239 -5.86 -4.26 19.92
CA LEU A 239 -5.12 -4.76 18.74
C LEU A 239 -4.40 -6.06 19.05
N LYS A 240 -3.80 -6.17 20.24
CA LYS A 240 -3.20 -7.43 20.71
C LYS A 240 -4.24 -8.55 20.78
N LYS A 241 -5.39 -8.28 21.40
CA LYS A 241 -6.49 -9.25 21.53
C LYS A 241 -7.03 -9.65 20.15
N ALA A 242 -7.26 -8.69 19.25
CA ALA A 242 -7.72 -8.97 17.89
C ALA A 242 -6.76 -9.88 17.12
N LEU A 243 -5.44 -9.67 17.23
CA LEU A 243 -4.45 -10.56 16.59
C LEU A 243 -4.48 -11.98 17.16
N LEU A 244 -4.70 -12.14 18.46
CA LEU A 244 -4.67 -13.44 19.13
C LEU A 244 -5.99 -14.21 18.97
N ASP A 245 -7.12 -13.54 19.17
CA ASP A 245 -8.45 -14.14 19.15
C ASP A 245 -8.92 -14.45 17.72
N ASP A 246 -8.59 -13.58 16.75
CA ASP A 246 -8.90 -13.77 15.33
C ASP A 246 -7.64 -14.08 14.51
N PHE A 247 -6.71 -14.82 15.10
CA PHE A 247 -5.45 -15.19 14.45
C PHE A 247 -5.67 -15.85 13.08
N ALA A 248 -6.72 -16.66 12.96
CA ALA A 248 -7.06 -17.37 11.73
C ALA A 248 -7.37 -16.43 10.55
N SER A 249 -7.95 -15.26 10.82
CA SER A 249 -8.20 -14.26 9.78
C SER A 249 -7.09 -13.22 9.69
N VAL A 250 -6.52 -12.78 10.81
CA VAL A 250 -5.58 -11.65 10.85
C VAL A 250 -4.20 -12.05 10.36
N ALA A 251 -3.69 -13.22 10.78
CA ALA A 251 -2.31 -13.60 10.46
C ALA A 251 -2.07 -13.85 8.97
N PRO A 252 -2.96 -14.56 8.22
CA PRO A 252 -2.83 -14.65 6.77
C PRO A 252 -2.92 -13.29 6.08
N ALA A 253 -3.83 -12.41 6.52
CA ALA A 253 -3.99 -11.08 5.94
C ALA A 253 -2.78 -10.18 6.15
N LEU A 254 -2.18 -10.23 7.34
CA LEU A 254 -0.96 -9.50 7.67
C LEU A 254 0.22 -9.94 6.78
N LEU A 255 0.34 -11.25 6.53
CA LEU A 255 1.43 -11.83 5.76
C LEU A 255 1.17 -11.85 4.25
N GLY A 256 -0.03 -11.48 3.81
CA GLY A 256 -0.41 -11.52 2.40
C GLY A 256 -0.69 -12.91 1.85
N PHE A 257 -1.04 -13.87 2.70
CA PHE A 257 -1.40 -15.24 2.31
C PHE A 257 -2.90 -15.41 2.04
N GLU A 258 -3.67 -14.32 2.01
CA GLU A 258 -5.11 -14.39 1.71
C GLU A 258 -5.34 -14.97 0.31
N GLY A 259 -6.11 -16.07 0.24
CA GLY A 259 -6.39 -16.78 -1.00
C GLY A 259 -5.40 -17.91 -1.33
N GLU A 260 -4.31 -18.05 -0.58
CA GLU A 260 -3.41 -19.20 -0.69
C GLU A 260 -4.05 -20.47 -0.11
N GLU A 261 -3.70 -21.62 -0.69
CA GLU A 261 -4.03 -22.91 -0.09
C GLU A 261 -3.29 -23.04 1.26
N GLU A 262 -3.97 -23.54 2.29
CA GLU A 262 -3.41 -23.67 3.64
C GLU A 262 -2.87 -22.35 4.25
N ALA A 263 -3.41 -21.20 3.85
CA ALA A 263 -2.96 -19.88 4.31
C ALA A 263 -2.75 -19.76 5.84
N LEU A 264 -3.63 -20.37 6.64
CA LEU A 264 -3.50 -20.41 8.10
C LEU A 264 -2.29 -21.23 8.56
N GLN A 265 -2.00 -22.37 7.93
CA GLN A 265 -0.87 -23.22 8.29
C GLN A 265 0.46 -22.55 7.94
N LEU A 266 0.51 -21.87 6.79
CA LEU A 266 1.65 -21.03 6.42
C LEU A 266 1.85 -19.89 7.44
N ALA A 267 0.76 -19.19 7.79
CA ALA A 267 0.83 -18.13 8.80
C ALA A 267 1.32 -18.65 10.16
N ARG A 268 0.84 -19.81 10.62
CA ARG A 268 1.33 -20.45 11.87
C ARG A 268 2.81 -20.78 11.79
N THR A 269 3.27 -21.30 10.66
CA THR A 269 4.69 -21.64 10.45
C THR A 269 5.57 -20.40 10.53
N VAL A 270 5.20 -19.33 9.83
CA VAL A 270 5.94 -18.06 9.85
C VAL A 270 5.91 -17.44 11.24
N PHE A 271 4.74 -17.33 11.87
CA PHE A 271 4.65 -16.80 13.24
C PHE A 271 5.49 -17.61 14.23
N GLY A 272 5.47 -18.93 14.16
CA GLY A 272 6.28 -19.79 15.03
C GLY A 272 7.80 -19.59 14.86
N ALA A 273 8.25 -19.26 13.65
CA ALA A 273 9.67 -18.99 13.38
C ALA A 273 10.17 -17.67 14.00
N TYR A 274 9.31 -16.65 14.06
CA TYR A 274 9.67 -15.32 14.58
C TYR A 274 9.25 -15.09 16.03
N LEU A 275 8.22 -15.79 16.50
CA LEU A 275 7.62 -15.66 17.84
C LEU A 275 7.60 -17.03 18.53
N PRO A 276 8.71 -17.44 19.18
CA PRO A 276 8.74 -18.69 19.94
C PRO A 276 7.59 -18.76 20.95
N GLY A 277 6.82 -19.86 20.91
CA GLY A 277 5.65 -20.05 21.77
C GLY A 277 4.41 -19.23 21.38
N ALA A 278 4.41 -18.56 20.22
CA ALA A 278 3.30 -17.75 19.69
C ALA A 278 2.81 -16.64 20.63
N GLN A 279 3.68 -16.16 21.52
CA GLN A 279 3.32 -15.10 22.46
C GLN A 279 3.58 -13.73 21.85
N VAL A 280 2.66 -12.80 22.04
CA VAL A 280 2.85 -11.37 21.71
C VAL A 280 3.05 -10.60 23.01
N ASN A 281 4.30 -10.36 23.40
CA ASN A 281 4.66 -9.66 24.64
C ASN A 281 5.93 -8.83 24.42
N GLU A 282 6.42 -8.18 25.47
CA GLU A 282 7.63 -7.35 25.38
C GLU A 282 8.87 -8.16 24.93
N GLY A 283 9.01 -9.41 25.41
CA GLY A 283 10.10 -10.30 25.03
C GLY A 283 10.08 -10.75 23.56
N THR A 284 8.91 -10.70 22.90
CA THR A 284 8.76 -11.07 21.48
C THR A 284 8.52 -9.89 20.55
N LEU A 285 8.59 -8.66 21.06
CA LEU A 285 8.37 -7.43 20.27
C LEU A 285 9.30 -7.35 19.05
N ARG A 286 10.59 -7.64 19.22
CA ARG A 286 11.56 -7.62 18.12
C ARG A 286 11.24 -8.68 17.07
N GLY A 287 10.81 -9.87 17.49
CA GLY A 287 10.35 -10.94 16.61
C GLY A 287 9.12 -10.53 15.79
N LEU A 288 8.11 -9.93 16.43
CA LEU A 288 6.93 -9.40 15.74
C LEU A 288 7.29 -8.30 14.75
N ALA A 289 8.15 -7.36 15.16
CA ALA A 289 8.61 -6.28 14.29
C ALA A 289 9.37 -6.81 13.06
N GLN A 290 10.22 -7.83 13.25
CA GLN A 290 10.95 -8.45 12.15
C GLN A 290 10.03 -9.24 11.22
N LEU A 291 9.08 -10.02 11.76
CA LEU A 291 8.07 -10.73 10.97
C LEU A 291 7.32 -9.79 10.04
N ILE A 292 6.85 -8.66 10.57
CA ILE A 292 6.12 -7.65 9.79
C ILE A 292 7.06 -6.98 8.78
N SER A 293 8.30 -6.67 9.19
CA SER A 293 9.30 -6.07 8.29
C SER A 293 9.57 -6.97 7.08
N ASP A 294 9.77 -8.26 7.31
CA ASP A 294 10.11 -9.21 6.26
C ASP A 294 8.93 -9.47 5.32
N GLY A 295 7.75 -9.78 5.87
CA GLY A 295 6.56 -10.09 5.08
C GLY A 295 6.05 -8.89 4.27
N ALA A 296 5.99 -7.70 4.86
CA ALA A 296 5.37 -6.55 4.22
C ALA A 296 6.33 -5.71 3.37
N TYR A 297 7.65 -5.77 3.63
CA TYR A 297 8.62 -4.84 3.04
C TYR A 297 9.91 -5.51 2.53
N ASN A 298 10.67 -6.21 3.37
CA ASN A 298 12.03 -6.63 3.01
C ASN A 298 12.04 -7.71 1.92
N VAL A 299 11.21 -8.75 2.04
CA VAL A 299 11.13 -9.82 1.03
C VAL A 299 10.59 -9.27 -0.30
N PRO A 300 9.48 -8.49 -0.34
CA PRO A 300 9.06 -7.80 -1.56
C PRO A 300 10.15 -6.93 -2.18
N ASN A 301 10.87 -6.14 -1.38
CA ASN A 301 11.95 -5.28 -1.86
C ASN A 301 13.11 -6.08 -2.48
N ALA A 302 13.54 -7.16 -1.83
CA ALA A 302 14.57 -8.05 -2.36
C ALA A 302 14.14 -8.68 -3.69
N GLU A 303 12.87 -9.11 -3.80
CA GLU A 303 12.35 -9.71 -5.03
C GLU A 303 12.24 -8.68 -6.17
N VAL A 304 11.79 -7.46 -5.89
CA VAL A 304 11.77 -6.35 -6.87
C VAL A 304 13.18 -6.05 -7.38
N LEU A 305 14.15 -5.88 -6.47
CA LEU A 305 15.55 -5.65 -6.85
C LEU A 305 16.10 -6.79 -7.72
N ARG A 306 15.86 -8.04 -7.32
CA ARG A 306 16.29 -9.23 -8.07
C ARG A 306 15.70 -9.27 -9.48
N LEU A 307 14.40 -9.00 -9.63
CA LEU A 307 13.72 -9.04 -10.92
C LEU A 307 14.16 -7.89 -11.84
N HIS A 308 14.31 -6.68 -11.32
CA HIS A 308 14.85 -5.55 -12.09
C HIS A 308 16.31 -5.77 -12.50
N CYS A 309 17.17 -6.30 -11.63
CA CYS A 309 18.56 -6.63 -12.01
C CYS A 309 18.62 -7.73 -13.09
N LYS A 310 17.70 -8.69 -13.08
CA LYS A 310 17.71 -9.82 -14.03
C LYS A 310 17.08 -9.49 -15.38
N ARG A 311 16.08 -8.61 -15.42
CA ARG A 311 15.25 -8.35 -16.63
C ARG A 311 15.29 -6.89 -17.10
N GLY A 312 15.57 -5.97 -16.20
CA GLY A 312 15.61 -4.55 -16.48
C GLY A 312 16.86 -4.17 -17.26
N ARG A 313 16.77 -3.04 -17.94
CA ARG A 313 17.90 -2.45 -18.69
C ARG A 313 18.45 -1.18 -18.04
N GLY A 314 17.69 -0.57 -17.13
CA GLY A 314 18.14 0.55 -16.31
C GLY A 314 19.03 0.14 -15.15
N ARG A 315 19.68 1.12 -14.52
CA ARG A 315 20.55 0.86 -13.36
C ARG A 315 19.71 0.66 -12.11
N VAL A 316 20.06 -0.32 -11.29
CA VAL A 316 19.36 -0.65 -10.05
C VAL A 316 20.29 -0.39 -8.86
N PHE A 317 19.82 0.40 -7.91
CA PHE A 317 20.50 0.68 -6.65
C PHE A 317 19.62 0.24 -5.48
N ALA A 318 20.26 -0.28 -4.45
CA ALA A 318 19.60 -0.67 -3.21
C ALA A 318 20.13 0.13 -2.03
N TYR A 319 19.28 0.41 -1.05
CA TYR A 319 19.73 0.92 0.25
C TYR A 319 18.99 0.24 1.40
N ARG A 320 19.64 0.23 2.57
CA ARG A 320 19.02 -0.09 3.84
C ARG A 320 19.31 1.05 4.82
N LEU A 321 18.27 1.72 5.29
CA LEU A 321 18.41 2.85 6.22
C LEU A 321 18.40 2.35 7.66
N GLN A 322 19.54 2.46 8.35
CA GLN A 322 19.71 2.05 9.75
C GLN A 322 19.73 3.24 10.72
N HIS A 323 19.56 4.46 10.21
CA HIS A 323 19.56 5.65 11.04
C HIS A 323 18.20 5.87 11.71
N ARG A 324 18.19 6.01 13.03
CA ARG A 324 17.02 6.46 13.81
C ARG A 324 17.05 7.98 13.95
N GLY A 325 16.02 8.65 13.43
CA GLY A 325 15.84 10.09 13.63
C GLY A 325 15.63 10.47 15.11
N LEU A 326 15.81 11.77 15.42
CA LEU A 326 15.55 12.32 16.76
C LEU A 326 14.09 12.12 17.20
N VAL A 327 13.17 12.22 16.24
CA VAL A 327 11.73 11.99 16.41
C VAL A 327 11.27 10.99 15.35
N GLY A 328 10.46 10.02 15.73
CA GLY A 328 9.85 9.05 14.82
C GLY A 328 8.44 8.68 15.24
N ALA A 329 7.67 8.07 14.33
CA ALA A 329 6.29 7.64 14.61
C ALA A 329 6.19 6.62 15.75
N THR A 330 7.26 5.87 16.02
CA THR A 330 7.35 4.94 17.13
C THR A 330 7.38 5.63 18.50
N ASP A 331 7.76 6.91 18.56
CA ASP A 331 7.75 7.70 19.81
C ASP A 331 6.32 8.01 20.30
N LEU A 332 5.29 7.76 19.48
CA LEU A 332 3.88 7.89 19.88
C LEU A 332 3.44 6.84 20.92
N PHE A 333 4.16 5.72 21.05
CA PHE A 333 3.79 4.58 21.91
C PHE A 333 4.57 4.55 23.24
N ASN A 334 4.97 5.73 23.74
CA ASN A 334 5.97 5.93 24.79
C ASN A 334 5.55 5.60 26.25
N SER A 335 4.61 4.68 26.47
CA SER A 335 4.39 4.10 27.81
C SER A 335 5.15 2.77 27.89
N SER A 336 6.23 2.75 28.70
CA SER A 336 7.17 1.65 29.02
C SER A 336 7.95 0.97 27.87
N VAL A 337 7.42 0.92 26.65
CA VAL A 337 8.06 0.21 25.51
C VAL A 337 9.13 1.04 24.79
N GLY A 338 9.06 2.38 24.90
CA GLY A 338 10.07 3.30 24.37
C GLY A 338 11.47 3.14 25.00
N TYR A 339 11.57 2.52 26.18
CA TYR A 339 12.85 2.16 26.79
C TYR A 339 13.56 1.01 26.05
N MET A 340 12.83 0.06 25.45
CA MET A 340 13.42 -1.05 24.70
C MET A 340 14.03 -0.60 23.37
N CYS A 341 13.46 0.41 22.68
CA CYS A 341 14.15 1.01 21.52
C CYS A 341 15.45 1.72 21.91
N ARG A 342 15.59 2.23 23.14
CA ARG A 342 16.88 2.70 23.66
C ARG A 342 17.85 1.56 23.97
N GLN A 343 17.38 0.36 24.27
CA GLN A 343 18.25 -0.83 24.34
C GLN A 343 18.70 -1.31 22.96
N ILE A 344 17.85 -1.23 21.93
CA ILE A 344 18.29 -1.47 20.54
C ILE A 344 19.42 -0.51 20.14
N ARG A 345 19.40 0.74 20.64
CA ARG A 345 20.49 1.72 20.45
C ARG A 345 21.84 1.25 21.03
N LEU A 346 21.84 0.49 22.13
CA LEU A 346 23.06 0.02 22.79
C LEU A 346 23.72 -1.17 22.07
N GLU A 347 22.97 -1.95 21.29
CA GLU A 347 23.51 -3.07 20.51
C GLU A 347 24.04 -2.66 19.13
N ILE A 348 23.70 -1.47 18.63
CA ILE A 348 24.17 -0.95 17.32
C ILE A 348 25.50 -0.19 17.45
N GLU A 349 25.93 0.16 18.67
CA GLU A 349 27.21 0.83 18.95
C GLU A 349 28.33 -0.12 19.44
N THR A 350 28.25 -1.43 19.17
CA THR A 350 29.32 -2.40 19.44
C THR A 350 29.62 -3.27 18.23
#